data_AF-A0A3N5K962-F1
#
_entry.id   AF-A0A3N5K962-F1
#
_cell.length_a   1.000
_cell.length_b   1.000
_cell.length_c   1.000
_cell.angle_alpha   90.00
_cell.angle_beta   90.00
_cell.angle_gamma   90.00
#
_symmetry.space_group_name_H-M   'P 1'
#
loop_
_entity.id
_entity.type
_entity.pdbx_description
1 polymer ?
#
loop_
_entity_poly.entity_id
_entity_poly.type
_entity_poly.pdbx_seq_one_letter_code
_entity_poly.pdbx_strand_id
1 'polypeptide(L)' 'MPVAELHAGRRTRSVSHARRLLCQLAVRHLAYPGATVARFLGVTTSAVNRAAGSAPLPALAAFT' A
#
# COMPACT_ATOMS: atom_id res chain seq x y z
N MET A 1 -4.83 -13.86 -2.80
CA MET A 1 -4.44 -13.59 -1.40
C MET A 1 -5.68 -13.05 -0.69
N PRO A 2 -6.10 -13.64 0.45
CA PRO A 2 -7.18 -13.08 1.25
C PRO A 2 -6.77 -11.72 1.84
N VAL A 3 -7.72 -10.77 1.96
CA VAL A 3 -7.46 -9.39 2.42
C VAL A 3 -6.81 -9.35 3.81
N ALA A 4 -7.13 -10.31 4.67
CA ALA A 4 -6.53 -10.45 6.00
C ALA A 4 -5.00 -10.61 5.97
N GLU A 5 -4.42 -11.18 4.89
CA GLU A 5 -2.96 -11.33 4.76
C GLU A 5 -2.24 -10.02 4.45
N LEU A 6 -2.96 -8.98 4.00
CA LEU A 6 -2.38 -7.65 3.78
C LEU A 6 -2.10 -6.93 5.10
N HIS A 7 -2.83 -7.29 6.16
CA HIS A 7 -2.62 -6.76 7.50
C HIS A 7 -1.28 -7.24 8.08
N ALA A 8 -0.78 -6.54 9.10
CA ALA A 8 0.47 -6.91 9.75
C ALA A 8 0.44 -8.35 10.25
N GLY A 9 1.19 -9.23 9.57
CA GLY A 9 1.26 -10.64 9.89
C GLY A 9 2.15 -11.42 8.92
N ARG A 10 2.19 -11.06 7.64
CA ARG A 10 3.04 -11.71 6.62
C ARG A 10 3.91 -10.71 5.84
N ARG A 11 5.16 -11.10 5.57
CA ARG A 11 6.16 -10.32 4.79
C ARG A 11 6.65 -11.09 3.55
N THR A 12 5.75 -11.79 2.87
CA THR A 12 6.09 -12.44 1.60
C THR A 12 6.27 -11.38 0.50
N ARG A 13 6.98 -11.75 -0.59
CA ARG A 13 7.18 -10.87 -1.74
C ARG A 13 5.85 -10.41 -2.34
N SER A 14 4.88 -11.32 -2.44
CA SER A 14 3.53 -11.02 -2.95
C SER A 14 2.77 -10.04 -2.06
N VAL A 15 2.77 -10.23 -0.74
CA VAL A 15 2.11 -9.32 0.22
C VAL A 15 2.78 -7.95 0.20
N SER A 16 4.11 -7.91 0.14
CA SER A 16 4.86 -6.64 0.07
C SER A 16 4.56 -5.88 -1.22
N HIS A 17 4.43 -6.59 -2.34
CA HIS A 17 4.05 -6.01 -3.63
C HIS A 17 2.61 -5.46 -3.61
N ALA A 18 1.66 -6.25 -3.12
CA ALA A 18 0.26 -5.83 -3.02
C ALA A 18 0.08 -4.64 -2.07
N ARG A 19 0.80 -4.61 -0.93
CA ARG A 19 0.80 -3.46 -0.01
C ARG A 19 1.33 -2.20 -0.68
N ARG A 20 2.40 -2.33 -1.47
CA ARG A 20 2.97 -1.20 -2.22
C ARG A 20 1.98 -0.65 -3.24
N LEU A 21 1.31 -1.54 -3.99
CA LEU A 21 0.28 -1.16 -4.95
C LEU A 21 -0.87 -0.41 -4.26
N LEU A 22 -1.39 -0.97 -3.16
CA LEU A 22 -2.49 -0.37 -2.40
C LEU A 22 -2.11 0.99 -1.81
N CYS A 23 -0.91 1.12 -1.21
CA CYS A 23 -0.43 2.39 -0.67
C CYS A 23 -0.28 3.46 -1.77
N GLN A 24 0.29 3.10 -2.94
CA GLN A 24 0.44 4.04 -4.05
C GLN A 24 -0.94 4.45 -4.61
N LEU A 25 -1.86 3.51 -4.83
CA LEU A 25 -3.22 3.80 -5.28
C LEU A 25 -3.97 4.71 -4.29
N ALA A 26 -4.02 4.31 -3.03
CA ALA A 26 -4.81 5.00 -2.01
C ALA A 26 -4.30 6.42 -1.75
N VAL A 27 -2.99 6.59 -1.62
CA VAL A 27 -2.40 7.90 -1.27
C VAL A 27 -2.29 8.81 -2.49
N ARG A 28 -1.89 8.29 -3.66
CA ARG A 28 -1.59 9.13 -4.84
C ARG A 28 -2.80 9.38 -5.73
N HIS A 29 -3.68 8.40 -5.89
CA HIS A 29 -4.79 8.48 -6.85
C HIS A 29 -6.13 8.70 -6.18
N LEU A 30 -6.32 8.22 -4.94
CA LEU A 30 -7.59 8.35 -4.21
C LEU A 30 -7.54 9.39 -3.09
N ALA A 31 -6.41 10.11 -2.94
CA ALA A 31 -6.20 11.17 -1.95
C ALA A 31 -6.48 10.76 -0.49
N TYR A 32 -6.38 9.47 -0.15
CA TYR A 32 -6.51 9.03 1.24
C TYR A 32 -5.28 9.44 2.07
N PRO A 33 -5.48 9.95 3.30
CA PRO A 33 -4.38 10.21 4.21
C PRO A 33 -3.60 8.93 4.52
N GLY A 34 -2.27 8.99 4.49
CA GLY A 34 -1.41 7.84 4.79
C GLY A 34 -1.67 7.23 6.18
N ALA A 35 -2.11 8.04 7.15
CA ALA A 35 -2.52 7.58 8.48
C ALA A 35 -3.75 6.67 8.46
N THR A 36 -4.74 6.99 7.63
CA THR A 36 -5.95 6.18 7.44
C THR A 36 -5.60 4.83 6.82
N VAL A 37 -4.77 4.84 5.78
CA VAL A 37 -4.30 3.63 5.11
C VAL A 37 -3.47 2.75 6.06
N ALA A 38 -2.64 3.37 6.90
CA ALA A 38 -1.82 2.66 7.89
C ALA A 38 -2.68 1.93 8.92
N ARG A 39 -3.72 2.59 9.44
CA ARG A 39 -4.68 2.01 10.40
C ARG A 39 -5.43 0.83 9.79
N PHE A 40 -5.86 0.96 8.54
CA PHE A 40 -6.51 -0.13 7.81
C PHE A 40 -5.57 -1.34 7.66
N LEU A 41 -4.33 -1.11 7.23
CA LEU A 41 -3.34 -2.17 7.02
C LEU A 41 -2.69 -2.69 8.31
N GLY A 42 -2.95 -2.08 9.46
CA GLY A 42 -2.26 -2.42 10.72
C GLY A 42 -0.75 -2.18 10.69
N VAL A 43 -0.26 -1.21 9.90
CA VAL A 43 1.17 -0.88 9.78
C VAL A 43 1.43 0.56 10.23
N THR A 44 2.69 0.99 10.27
CA THR A 44 3.03 2.38 10.60
C THR A 44 2.76 3.32 9.42
N THR A 45 2.43 4.57 9.73
CA THR A 45 2.28 5.65 8.74
C THR A 45 3.55 5.85 7.92
N SER A 46 4.72 5.71 8.55
CA SER A 46 6.02 5.76 7.87
C SER A 46 6.21 4.64 6.84
N ALA A 47 5.70 3.43 7.10
CA ALA A 47 5.75 2.33 6.13
C ALA A 47 4.85 2.59 4.92
N VAL A 48 3.67 3.18 5.15
CA VAL A 48 2.76 3.60 4.07
C VAL A 48 3.39 4.69 3.21
N ASN A 49 3.91 5.74 3.82
CA ASN A 49 4.51 6.86 3.07
C ASN A 49 5.74 6.40 2.26
N ARG A 50 6.57 5.52 2.82
CA ARG A 50 7.69 4.91 2.09
C ARG A 50 7.22 4.08 0.90
N ALA A 51 6.15 3.30 1.07
CA ALA A 51 5.58 2.51 -0.01
C ALA A 51 4.95 3.39 -1.10
N ALA A 52 4.22 4.44 -0.72
CA ALA A 52 3.62 5.39 -1.65
C ALA A 52 4.68 6.18 -2.45
N GLY A 53 5.77 6.60 -1.81
CA GLY A 53 6.87 7.35 -2.45
C GLY A 53 7.88 6.50 -3.23
N SER A 54 7.76 5.17 -3.18
CA SER A 54 8.63 4.27 -3.96
C SER A 54 8.28 4.30 -5.45
N ALA A 55 9.18 3.80 -6.32
CA ALA A 55 8.98 3.78 -7.76
C ALA A 55 7.57 3.28 -8.16
N PRO A 56 6.88 3.97 -9.08
CA PRO A 56 5.52 3.61 -9.47
C PRO A 56 5.49 2.20 -10.05
N LEU A 57 4.48 1.44 -9.66
CA LEU A 57 4.26 0.10 -10.19
C LEU A 57 3.59 0.18 -11.58
N PRO A 58 3.96 -0.68 -12.54
CA PRO A 58 3.37 -0.69 -13.88
C PRO A 58 1.85 -0.86 -13.85
N ALA A 59 1.34 -1.61 -12.87
CA ALA A 59 -0.09 -1.81 -12.65
C ALA A 59 -0.87 -0.52 -12.34
N LEU A 60 -0.19 0.57 -11.97
CA LEU A 60 -0.81 1.88 -11.74
C LEU A 60 -0.80 2.78 -12.97
N ALA A 61 -0.20 2.35 -14.08
CA ALA A 61 -0.27 3.08 -15.34
C ALA A 61 -1.72 3.28 -15.82
N ALA A 62 -2.62 2.34 -15.49
CA ALA A 62 -4.05 2.42 -15.80
C ALA A 62 -4.82 3.46 -14.98
N PHE A 63 -4.21 4.06 -13.95
CA PHE A 63 -4.82 5.06 -13.07
C PHE A 63 -4.17 6.46 -13.25
N THR A 64 -3.38 6.63 -14.31
CA THR A 64 -2.73 7.91 -14.66
C THR A 64 -3.68 8.78 -15.47
#